data_AF-A0A928XY09-F1
#
_entry.id   AF-A0A928XY09-F1
#
_cell.length_a   1.000
_cell.length_b   1.000
_cell.length_c   1.000
_cell.angle_alpha   90.00
_cell.angle_beta   90.00
_cell.angle_gamma   90.00
#
_symmetry.space_group_name_H-M   'P 1'
#
loop_
_entity.id
_entity.type
_entity.pdbx_description
1 polymer ?
#
loop_
_entity_poly.entity_id
_entity_poly.type
_entity_poly.pdbx_seq_one_letter_code
_entity_poly.pdbx_strand_id
1 'polypeptide(L)'
;MGITDQEWMAQARARIARGEGWEGPEGAPLAIIPAPPPAQATLLTCPYCGPPRVLEVFRRYEVASSEPLLYCPRCYGFWAKGDALAHGVADPYDEHHALYAAIGPARCRSCAGRLDKDLVCRECGKRAPMLDCPSCKNTLVRGTWRGVTVDTCEPCKGMWFDVGEISVAFGLKPPQSLPMQLVDENAVPAGGEGWEAAITTALGLLLRAL
;
A
#
# COMPACT_ATOMS: atom_id res chain seq x y z
N MET A 1 31.47 6.09 -16.93
CA MET A 1 30.53 6.81 -17.80
C MET A 1 29.58 5.78 -18.38
N GLY A 2 28.29 5.85 -18.05
CA GLY A 2 27.29 4.93 -18.60
C GLY A 2 26.95 5.33 -20.04
N ILE A 3 26.64 4.35 -20.89
CA ILE A 3 26.05 4.60 -22.21
C ILE A 3 24.58 4.99 -22.02
N THR A 4 24.10 5.91 -22.84
CA THR A 4 22.69 6.34 -22.84
C THR A 4 21.79 5.30 -23.50
N ASP A 5 20.48 5.36 -23.23
CA ASP A 5 19.48 4.46 -23.85
C ASP A 5 19.51 4.52 -25.39
N GLN A 6 19.73 5.71 -25.96
CA GLN A 6 19.83 5.89 -27.41
C GLN A 6 21.08 5.20 -27.99
N GLU A 7 22.22 5.32 -27.32
CA GLU A 7 23.46 4.66 -27.72
C GLU A 7 23.35 3.14 -27.59
N TRP A 8 22.69 2.66 -26.53
CA TRP A 8 22.43 1.23 -26.34
C TRP A 8 21.55 0.67 -27.45
N MET A 9 20.47 1.37 -27.81
CA MET A 9 19.57 0.97 -28.90
C MET A 9 20.25 0.98 -30.26
N ALA A 10 21.13 1.94 -30.53
CA ALA A 10 21.93 1.98 -31.75
C ALA A 10 22.89 0.78 -31.84
N GLN A 11 23.56 0.44 -30.73
CA GLN A 11 24.44 -0.72 -30.66
C GLN A 11 23.68 -2.05 -30.82
N ALA A 12 22.50 -2.18 -30.21
CA ALA A 12 21.64 -3.36 -30.35
C ALA A 12 21.19 -3.57 -31.80
N ARG A 13 20.77 -2.50 -32.49
CA ARG A 13 20.42 -2.55 -33.93
C ARG A 13 21.61 -2.99 -34.79
N ALA A 14 22.81 -2.51 -34.47
CA ALA A 14 24.02 -2.91 -35.18
C ALA A 14 24.37 -4.40 -34.98
N ARG A 15 24.13 -4.96 -33.79
CA ARG A 15 24.30 -6.40 -33.50
C ARG A 15 23.30 -7.26 -34.27
N ILE A 16 22.03 -6.86 -34.30
CA ILE A 16 21.00 -7.54 -35.12
C ILE A 16 21.41 -7.54 -36.60
N ALA A 17 21.90 -6.41 -37.11
CA ALA A 17 22.34 -6.30 -38.49
C ALA A 17 23.51 -7.25 -38.84
N ARG A 18 24.28 -7.69 -37.84
CA ARG A 18 25.37 -8.68 -37.98
C ARG A 18 24.95 -10.12 -37.63
N GLY A 19 23.69 -10.35 -37.24
CA GLY A 19 23.19 -11.67 -36.85
C GLY A 19 23.60 -12.10 -35.43
N GLU A 20 24.10 -11.18 -34.59
CA GLU A 20 24.66 -11.45 -33.26
C GLU A 20 23.59 -11.45 -32.13
N GLY A 21 22.30 -11.23 -32.47
CA GLY A 21 21.21 -11.16 -31.51
C GLY A 21 21.01 -9.80 -30.85
N TRP A 22 20.07 -9.72 -29.89
CA TRP A 22 19.69 -8.49 -29.18
C TRP A 22 20.63 -8.18 -28.00
N GLU A 23 21.11 -9.23 -27.35
CA GLU A 23 21.91 -9.16 -26.14
C GLU A 23 23.26 -8.47 -26.40
N GLY A 24 23.74 -7.71 -25.41
CA GLY A 24 25.10 -7.16 -25.44
C GLY A 24 26.14 -8.26 -25.21
N PRO A 25 27.44 -7.96 -25.35
CA PRO A 25 28.49 -8.92 -24.97
C PRO A 25 28.29 -9.36 -23.51
N GLU A 26 28.44 -10.65 -23.24
CA GLU A 26 28.41 -11.18 -21.87
C GLU A 26 29.36 -10.38 -20.98
N GLY A 27 28.85 -9.83 -19.88
CA GLY A 27 29.63 -8.95 -18.99
C GLY A 27 29.66 -7.47 -19.38
N ALA A 28 28.83 -7.02 -20.34
CA ALA A 28 28.52 -5.60 -20.47
C ALA A 28 28.05 -5.10 -19.10
N PRO A 29 28.67 -4.04 -18.53
CA PRO A 29 28.29 -3.57 -17.22
C PRO A 29 26.85 -3.09 -17.29
N LEU A 30 25.93 -3.89 -16.74
CA LEU A 30 24.71 -3.35 -16.18
C LEU A 30 25.22 -2.21 -15.30
N ALA A 31 24.81 -0.97 -15.60
CA ALA A 31 25.11 0.13 -14.72
C ALA A 31 24.69 -0.35 -13.33
N ILE A 32 25.66 -0.50 -12.42
CA ILE A 32 25.36 -0.83 -11.04
C ILE A 32 24.49 0.34 -10.60
N ILE A 33 23.18 0.12 -10.57
CA ILE A 33 22.25 1.07 -9.98
C ILE A 33 22.81 1.20 -8.56
N PRO A 34 23.33 2.37 -8.18
CA PRO A 34 23.88 2.53 -6.84
C PRO A 34 22.78 2.07 -5.89
N ALA A 35 23.12 1.10 -5.03
CA ALA A 35 22.19 0.65 -4.01
C ALA A 35 21.62 1.92 -3.36
N PRO A 36 20.29 2.05 -3.24
CA PRO A 36 19.71 3.22 -2.61
C PRO A 36 20.44 3.41 -1.27
N PRO A 37 20.82 4.65 -0.91
CA PRO A 37 21.49 4.91 0.35
C PRO A 37 20.69 4.20 1.44
N PRO A 38 21.33 3.52 2.41
CA PRO A 38 20.61 2.80 3.44
C PRO A 38 19.57 3.75 4.02
N ALA A 39 18.29 3.46 3.78
CA ALA A 39 17.20 4.27 4.29
C ALA A 39 17.48 4.39 5.79
N GLN A 40 17.74 5.62 6.25
CA GLN A 40 18.14 5.85 7.63
C GLN A 40 17.07 5.20 8.49
N ALA A 41 17.42 4.09 9.13
CA ALA A 41 16.49 3.18 9.76
C ALA A 41 15.85 3.91 10.94
N THR A 42 14.78 4.62 10.67
CA THR A 42 14.01 5.30 11.68
C THR A 42 13.23 4.19 12.36
N LEU A 43 13.66 3.77 13.55
CA LEU A 43 13.00 2.75 14.36
C LEU A 43 11.69 3.31 14.92
N LEU A 44 10.74 3.57 14.03
CA LEU A 44 9.42 4.07 14.36
C LEU A 44 8.60 2.95 15.00
N THR A 45 7.92 3.25 16.10
CA THR A 45 6.99 2.30 16.72
C THR A 45 5.64 2.36 16.02
N CYS A 46 5.03 1.22 15.78
CA CYS A 46 3.67 1.11 15.25
C CYS A 46 2.70 1.87 16.16
N PRO A 47 2.02 2.91 15.65
CA PRO A 47 1.10 3.70 16.46
C PRO A 47 -0.16 2.90 16.82
N TYR A 48 -0.50 1.90 16.00
CA TYR A 48 -1.62 1.01 16.25
C TYR A 48 -1.33 -0.03 17.35
N CYS A 49 -0.21 -0.76 17.24
CA CYS A 49 0.15 -1.82 18.18
C CYS A 49 0.83 -1.32 19.46
N GLY A 50 1.50 -0.17 19.41
CA GLY A 50 2.35 0.33 20.49
C GLY A 50 3.67 -0.42 20.66
N PRO A 51 4.52 0.01 21.62
CA PRO A 51 5.78 -0.66 21.93
C PRO A 51 5.56 -2.11 22.40
N PRO A 52 6.45 -3.06 22.06
CA PRO A 52 7.74 -2.88 21.38
C PRO A 52 7.67 -3.04 19.85
N ARG A 53 6.49 -2.85 19.21
CA ARG A 53 6.33 -3.15 17.78
C ARG A 53 6.94 -2.06 16.91
N VAL A 54 8.12 -2.34 16.37
CA VAL A 54 8.81 -1.46 15.41
C VAL A 54 8.23 -1.67 14.01
N LEU A 55 8.18 -0.60 13.22
CA LEU A 55 7.81 -0.62 11.81
C LEU A 55 9.01 -1.05 10.97
N GLU A 56 8.77 -1.93 10.01
CA GLU A 56 9.77 -2.44 9.07
C GLU A 56 9.68 -1.69 7.74
N VAL A 57 10.80 -1.60 7.02
CA VAL A 57 10.83 -1.04 5.66
C VAL A 57 10.12 -2.01 4.71
N PHE A 58 9.07 -1.53 4.06
CA PHE A 58 8.39 -2.27 3.00
C PHE A 58 9.23 -2.23 1.74
N ARG A 59 9.79 -3.38 1.35
CA ARG A 59 10.67 -3.48 0.18
C ARG A 59 9.85 -3.43 -1.10
N ARG A 60 10.27 -2.57 -2.02
CA ARG A 60 9.70 -2.39 -3.37
C ARG A 60 10.81 -2.60 -4.39
N TYR A 61 10.46 -2.85 -5.65
CA TYR A 61 11.43 -2.75 -6.75
C TYR A 61 12.14 -1.40 -6.73
N GLU A 62 13.34 -1.33 -7.30
CA GLU A 62 14.29 -0.20 -7.28
C GLU A 62 13.67 1.17 -7.57
N VAL A 63 13.01 1.73 -6.56
CA VAL A 63 12.34 3.03 -6.62
C VAL A 63 13.13 4.00 -5.75
N ALA A 64 13.56 5.10 -6.37
CA ALA A 64 14.28 6.19 -5.73
C ALA A 64 13.35 7.09 -4.89
N SER A 65 12.63 6.54 -3.90
CA SER A 65 12.00 7.38 -2.87
C SER A 65 13.02 7.71 -1.79
N SER A 66 13.07 8.98 -1.39
CA SER A 66 13.92 9.45 -0.31
C SER A 66 13.40 9.01 1.07
N GLU A 67 12.08 8.95 1.23
CA GLU A 67 11.42 8.45 2.43
C GLU A 67 10.98 6.98 2.21
N PRO A 68 11.25 6.07 3.17
CA PRO A 68 10.81 4.69 3.06
C PRO A 68 9.30 4.57 3.33
N LEU A 69 8.64 3.66 2.61
CA LEU A 69 7.35 3.16 3.03
C LEU A 69 7.59 2.14 4.16
N LEU A 70 6.94 2.33 5.31
CA LEU A 70 7.07 1.43 6.44
C LEU A 70 5.77 0.67 6.67
N TYR A 71 5.85 -0.52 7.26
CA TYR A 71 4.69 -1.33 7.63
C TYR A 71 4.89 -2.04 8.97
N CYS A 72 3.80 -2.44 9.62
CA CYS A 72 3.85 -3.27 10.83
C CYS A 72 3.66 -4.75 10.47
N PRO A 73 4.59 -5.66 10.80
CA PRO A 73 4.45 -7.09 10.50
C PRO A 73 3.36 -7.79 11.34
N ARG A 74 2.78 -7.11 12.34
CA ARG A 74 1.68 -7.66 13.14
C ARG A 74 0.31 -7.21 12.68
N CYS A 75 0.07 -5.90 12.58
CA CYS A 75 -1.24 -5.40 12.18
C CYS A 75 -1.35 -5.12 10.69
N TYR A 76 -0.26 -5.18 9.93
CA TYR A 76 -0.21 -4.87 8.50
C TYR A 76 -0.65 -3.45 8.13
N GLY A 77 -0.66 -2.53 9.09
CA GLY A 77 -0.81 -1.11 8.82
C GLY A 77 0.49 -0.50 8.27
N PHE A 78 0.34 0.55 7.45
CA PHE A 78 1.42 1.23 6.76
C PHE A 78 1.61 2.66 7.28
N TRP A 79 2.86 3.09 7.32
CA TRP A 79 3.25 4.48 7.55
C TRP A 79 3.97 5.02 6.31
N ALA A 80 3.43 6.10 5.75
CA ALA A 80 4.02 6.80 4.63
C ALA A 80 4.27 8.27 4.98
N LYS A 81 5.39 8.82 4.52
CA LYS A 81 5.75 10.23 4.71
C LYS A 81 6.50 10.72 3.48
N GLY A 82 6.38 12.01 3.16
CA GLY A 82 7.11 12.61 2.04
C GLY A 82 6.76 11.95 0.71
N ASP A 83 7.78 11.50 -0.02
CA ASP A 83 7.64 10.86 -1.34
C ASP A 83 7.41 9.34 -1.26
N ALA A 84 7.20 8.79 -0.06
CA ALA A 84 7.05 7.35 0.12
C ALA A 84 5.93 6.71 -0.71
N LEU A 85 4.93 7.46 -1.20
CA LEU A 85 3.84 6.95 -2.05
C LEU A 85 3.93 7.40 -3.53
N ALA A 86 4.96 8.17 -3.92
CA ALA A 86 5.04 8.79 -5.24
C ALA A 86 5.05 7.78 -6.41
N HIS A 87 5.44 6.53 -6.15
CA HIS A 87 5.60 5.47 -7.14
C HIS A 87 4.71 4.26 -6.88
N GLY A 88 3.68 4.41 -6.06
CA GLY A 88 2.80 3.30 -5.70
C GLY A 88 3.38 2.38 -4.62
N VAL A 89 2.73 1.22 -4.48
CA VAL A 89 2.87 0.32 -3.31
C VAL A 89 3.05 -1.15 -3.70
N ALA A 90 3.34 -1.44 -4.97
CA ALA A 90 3.57 -2.81 -5.44
C ALA A 90 4.86 -3.39 -4.84
N ASP A 91 4.82 -4.67 -4.48
CA ASP A 91 5.99 -5.44 -4.06
C ASP A 91 6.57 -6.24 -5.23
N PRO A 92 7.81 -6.76 -5.14
CA PRO A 92 8.46 -7.40 -6.27
C PRO A 92 7.78 -8.65 -6.83
N TYR A 93 6.97 -9.32 -6.03
CA TYR A 93 6.35 -10.60 -6.39
C TYR A 93 4.82 -10.50 -6.39
N ASP A 94 4.24 -9.32 -6.18
CA ASP A 94 2.81 -9.09 -5.99
C ASP A 94 2.17 -10.04 -4.95
N GLU A 95 2.93 -10.46 -3.93
CA GLU A 95 2.52 -11.50 -2.98
C GLU A 95 2.70 -11.09 -1.51
N HIS A 96 3.20 -9.88 -1.23
CA HIS A 96 3.46 -9.47 0.13
C HIS A 96 2.17 -9.39 0.93
N HIS A 97 2.06 -10.27 1.93
CA HIS A 97 0.85 -10.42 2.74
C HIS A 97 0.38 -9.08 3.33
N ALA A 98 1.25 -8.13 3.66
CA ALA A 98 0.81 -6.84 4.18
C ALA A 98 -0.05 -6.02 3.19
N LEU A 99 0.16 -6.15 1.87
CA LEU A 99 -0.71 -5.53 0.87
C LEU A 99 -2.06 -6.24 0.82
N TYR A 100 -2.07 -7.56 0.86
CA TYR A 100 -3.29 -8.32 0.60
C TYR A 100 -3.97 -8.88 1.85
N ALA A 101 -3.37 -8.63 3.02
CA ALA A 101 -3.88 -9.08 4.29
C ALA A 101 -5.24 -8.45 4.49
N ALA A 102 -6.25 -9.33 4.53
CA ALA A 102 -7.63 -9.07 4.87
C ALA A 102 -8.01 -7.62 4.57
N ILE A 103 -8.43 -7.37 3.33
CA ILE A 103 -9.55 -6.47 3.08
C ILE A 103 -10.53 -6.81 4.20
N GLY A 104 -10.62 -6.00 5.27
CA GLY A 104 -11.16 -6.44 6.57
C GLY A 104 -10.72 -5.51 7.71
N PRO A 105 -11.65 -4.76 8.33
CA PRO A 105 -11.40 -3.43 8.90
C PRO A 105 -10.43 -3.41 10.08
N ALA A 106 -9.90 -2.22 10.34
CA ALA A 106 -9.28 -1.82 11.60
C ALA A 106 -9.90 -2.58 12.78
N ARG A 107 -9.07 -3.29 13.54
CA ARG A 107 -9.54 -4.12 14.66
C ARG A 107 -9.70 -3.24 15.90
N CYS A 108 -10.50 -3.68 16.86
CA CYS A 108 -10.54 -3.01 18.16
C CYS A 108 -9.24 -3.32 18.92
N ARG A 109 -8.61 -2.29 19.50
CA ARG A 109 -7.41 -2.49 20.33
C ARG A 109 -7.68 -3.19 21.66
N SER A 110 -8.92 -3.07 22.16
CA SER A 110 -9.28 -3.63 23.46
C SER A 110 -9.59 -5.12 23.40
N CYS A 111 -10.20 -5.60 22.32
CA CYS A 111 -10.69 -6.98 22.23
C CYS A 111 -10.41 -7.66 20.88
N ALA A 112 -9.71 -7.01 19.95
CA ALA A 112 -9.51 -7.46 18.57
C ALA A 112 -10.82 -7.68 17.77
N GLY A 113 -11.94 -7.17 18.27
CA GLY A 113 -13.24 -7.17 17.60
C GLY A 113 -13.28 -6.32 16.33
N ARG A 114 -14.34 -6.46 15.53
CA ARG A 114 -14.55 -5.70 14.29
C ARG A 114 -15.03 -4.28 14.60
N LEU A 115 -14.40 -3.27 14.00
CA LEU A 115 -14.92 -1.90 14.02
C LEU A 115 -15.98 -1.72 12.91
N ASP A 116 -17.03 -0.95 13.20
CA ASP A 116 -17.97 -0.47 12.19
C ASP A 116 -17.45 0.78 11.46
N LYS A 117 -18.27 1.35 10.56
CA LYS A 117 -17.93 2.55 9.78
C LYS A 117 -17.69 3.78 10.64
N ASP A 118 -18.25 3.80 11.85
CA ASP A 118 -18.12 4.88 12.82
C ASP A 118 -16.97 4.59 13.81
N LEU A 119 -16.15 3.57 13.54
CA LEU A 119 -15.03 3.12 14.35
C LEU A 119 -15.44 2.66 15.76
N VAL A 120 -16.66 2.17 15.91
CA VAL A 120 -17.15 1.57 17.14
C VAL A 120 -17.01 0.06 17.03
N CYS A 121 -16.41 -0.56 18.05
CA CYS A 121 -16.25 -2.00 18.11
C CYS A 121 -17.60 -2.68 18.33
N ARG A 122 -17.95 -3.64 17.47
CA ARG A 122 -19.21 -4.39 17.56
C ARG A 122 -19.28 -5.32 18.77
N GLU A 123 -18.13 -5.72 19.30
CA GLU A 123 -18.02 -6.68 20.39
C GLU A 123 -17.94 -6.00 21.76
N CYS A 124 -17.29 -4.85 21.88
CA CYS A 124 -17.11 -4.16 23.16
C CYS A 124 -17.68 -2.73 23.22
N GLY A 125 -18.26 -2.21 22.13
CA GLY A 125 -18.86 -0.88 22.07
C GLY A 125 -17.88 0.29 22.19
N LYS A 126 -16.57 0.02 22.32
CA LYS A 126 -15.54 1.07 22.43
C LYS A 126 -15.24 1.68 21.06
N ARG A 127 -15.11 2.99 21.03
CA ARG A 127 -14.63 3.74 19.87
C ARG A 127 -13.11 3.57 19.74
N ALA A 128 -12.60 3.43 18.52
CA ALA A 128 -11.17 3.42 18.27
C ALA A 128 -10.54 4.75 18.73
N PRO A 129 -9.45 4.72 19.52
CA PRO A 129 -8.79 5.93 19.94
C PRO A 129 -8.09 6.61 18.76
N MET A 130 -7.85 7.92 18.89
CA MET A 130 -6.90 8.62 18.02
C MET A 130 -5.50 8.03 18.18
N LEU A 131 -4.69 8.20 17.14
CA LEU A 131 -3.33 7.69 17.09
C LEU A 131 -2.28 8.75 17.39
N ASP A 132 -1.15 8.35 17.94
CA ASP A 132 0.03 9.22 18.02
C ASP A 132 0.91 9.01 16.80
N CYS A 133 1.38 10.10 16.20
CA CYS A 133 2.28 10.07 15.07
C CYS A 133 3.56 9.30 15.44
N PRO A 134 3.91 8.24 14.73
CA PRO A 134 5.10 7.47 15.05
C PRO A 134 6.39 8.30 14.91
N SER A 135 6.41 9.27 13.99
CA SER A 135 7.54 10.15 13.68
C SER A 135 7.72 11.32 14.65
N CYS A 136 6.64 12.02 15.05
CA CYS A 136 6.74 13.24 15.88
C CYS A 136 5.82 13.27 17.11
N LYS A 137 5.13 12.17 17.43
CA LYS A 137 4.27 11.96 18.62
C LYS A 137 3.06 12.90 18.77
N ASN A 138 2.79 13.75 17.78
CA ASN A 138 1.55 14.53 17.73
C ASN A 138 0.36 13.62 17.40
N THR A 139 -0.83 13.96 17.91
CA THR A 139 -2.06 13.21 17.60
C THR A 139 -2.36 13.29 16.10
N LEU A 140 -2.58 12.13 15.49
CA LEU A 140 -3.05 12.00 14.12
C LEU A 140 -4.52 12.38 14.03
N VAL A 141 -4.86 13.07 12.95
CA VAL A 141 -6.23 13.47 12.63
C VAL A 141 -6.73 12.61 11.50
N ARG A 142 -7.91 12.04 11.70
CA ARG A 142 -8.55 11.18 10.71
C ARG A 142 -9.15 12.00 9.58
N GLY A 143 -8.87 11.60 8.35
CA GLY A 143 -9.39 12.23 7.14
C GLY A 143 -9.63 11.21 6.03
N THR A 144 -10.10 11.67 4.88
CA THR A 144 -10.30 10.82 3.70
C THR A 144 -9.21 11.08 2.67
N TRP A 145 -8.59 10.02 2.16
CA TRP A 145 -7.61 10.10 1.08
C TRP A 145 -7.84 8.96 0.09
N ARG A 146 -7.98 9.28 -1.20
CA ARG A 146 -8.28 8.32 -2.29
C ARG A 146 -9.43 7.35 -1.94
N GLY A 147 -10.48 7.86 -1.30
CA GLY A 147 -11.67 7.08 -0.98
C GLY A 147 -11.53 6.14 0.20
N VAL A 148 -10.45 6.23 0.99
CA VAL A 148 -10.31 5.52 2.27
C VAL A 148 -10.13 6.50 3.42
N THR A 149 -10.52 6.07 4.61
CA THR A 149 -10.18 6.76 5.85
C THR A 149 -8.69 6.56 6.14
N VAL A 150 -7.97 7.61 6.54
CA VAL A 150 -6.55 7.55 6.91
C VAL A 150 -6.30 8.46 8.11
N ASP A 151 -5.31 8.11 8.94
CA ASP A 151 -4.86 8.94 10.06
C ASP A 151 -3.65 9.78 9.63
N THR A 152 -3.79 11.10 9.60
CA THR A 152 -2.77 12.01 9.04
C THR A 152 -2.16 12.91 10.11
N CYS A 153 -0.86 13.19 9.97
CA CYS A 153 -0.13 14.04 10.88
C CYS A 153 0.02 15.45 10.28
N GLU A 154 -0.57 16.46 10.89
CA GLU A 154 -0.44 17.84 10.40
C GLU A 154 1.01 18.36 10.42
N PRO A 155 1.83 18.14 11.48
CA PRO A 155 3.20 18.64 11.51
C PRO A 155 4.14 17.99 10.50
N CYS A 156 4.18 16.66 10.44
CA CYS A 156 5.17 15.94 9.62
C CYS A 156 4.64 15.46 8.27
N LYS A 157 3.33 15.67 8.01
CA LYS A 157 2.63 15.24 6.79
C LYS A 157 2.66 13.74 6.53
N GLY A 158 2.97 12.95 7.56
CA GLY A 158 2.90 11.49 7.49
C GLY A 158 1.46 10.98 7.56
N MET A 159 1.24 9.81 7.01
CA MET A 159 -0.05 9.15 6.88
C MET A 159 0.06 7.72 7.39
N TRP A 160 -0.90 7.33 8.23
CA TRP A 160 -1.10 5.97 8.67
C TRP A 160 -2.31 5.37 7.95
N PHE A 161 -2.10 4.18 7.40
CA PHE A 161 -3.12 3.33 6.79
C PHE A 161 -3.28 2.10 7.68
N ASP A 162 -4.49 1.81 8.12
CA ASP A 162 -4.80 0.53 8.74
C ASP A 162 -4.78 -0.60 7.69
N VAL A 163 -4.91 -1.85 8.18
CA VAL A 163 -4.88 -3.05 7.33
C VAL A 163 -5.86 -2.94 6.16
N GLY A 164 -5.38 -3.23 4.95
CA GLY A 164 -6.17 -3.20 3.72
C GLY A 164 -6.49 -1.81 3.15
N GLU A 165 -6.36 -0.71 3.92
CA GLU A 165 -6.69 0.64 3.44
C GLU A 165 -5.77 1.09 2.30
N ILE A 166 -4.47 0.78 2.39
CA ILE A 166 -3.51 1.12 1.32
C ILE A 166 -3.88 0.40 0.01
N SER A 167 -4.39 -0.82 0.11
CA SER A 167 -4.73 -1.64 -1.05
C SER A 167 -5.99 -1.14 -1.73
N VAL A 168 -7.00 -0.73 -0.96
CA VAL A 168 -8.18 -0.04 -1.48
C VAL A 168 -7.78 1.29 -2.11
N ALA A 169 -6.94 2.09 -1.44
CA ALA A 169 -6.48 3.39 -1.94
C ALA A 169 -5.72 3.32 -3.28
N PHE A 170 -5.06 2.19 -3.55
CA PHE A 170 -4.31 1.94 -4.78
C PHE A 170 -5.01 0.97 -5.75
N GLY A 171 -6.21 0.48 -5.42
CA GLY A 171 -6.96 -0.46 -6.25
C GLY A 171 -6.24 -1.79 -6.48
N LEU A 172 -5.44 -2.25 -5.51
CA LEU A 172 -4.72 -3.51 -5.60
C LEU A 172 -5.70 -4.69 -5.55
N LYS A 173 -5.45 -5.69 -6.37
CA LYS A 173 -6.21 -6.94 -6.37
C LYS A 173 -5.31 -8.05 -5.82
N PRO A 174 -5.78 -8.86 -4.86
CA PRO A 174 -5.00 -10.00 -4.40
C PRO A 174 -4.63 -10.89 -5.58
N PRO A 175 -3.38 -11.38 -5.67
CA PRO A 175 -3.01 -12.39 -6.65
C PRO A 175 -3.91 -13.63 -6.48
N GLN A 176 -4.19 -14.30 -7.58
CA GLN A 176 -5.10 -15.45 -7.62
C GLN A 176 -4.59 -16.65 -6.78
N SER A 177 -3.30 -16.66 -6.44
CA SER A 177 -2.62 -17.67 -5.62
C SER A 177 -2.84 -17.50 -4.12
N LEU A 178 -3.35 -16.35 -3.64
CA LEU A 178 -3.59 -16.17 -2.21
C LEU A 178 -4.76 -17.02 -1.73
N PRO A 179 -4.62 -17.76 -0.62
CA PRO A 179 -5.72 -18.54 -0.05
C PRO A 179 -6.93 -17.64 0.24
N MET A 180 -8.13 -18.03 -0.22
CA MET A 180 -9.38 -17.31 0.06
C MET A 180 -9.60 -17.03 1.55
N GLN A 181 -9.04 -17.85 2.45
CA GLN A 181 -9.13 -17.69 3.90
C GLN A 181 -8.44 -16.44 4.45
N LEU A 182 -7.54 -15.81 3.70
CA LEU A 182 -6.86 -14.56 4.09
C LEU A 182 -7.63 -13.30 3.63
N VAL A 183 -8.67 -13.47 2.80
CA VAL A 183 -9.54 -12.41 2.32
C VAL A 183 -10.82 -12.45 3.14
N ASP A 184 -11.10 -11.42 3.94
CA ASP A 184 -12.38 -11.33 4.66
C ASP A 184 -13.44 -10.77 3.70
N GLU A 185 -14.25 -11.66 3.12
CA GLU A 185 -15.35 -11.32 2.20
C GLU A 185 -16.40 -10.38 2.80
N ASN A 186 -16.44 -10.25 4.13
CA ASN A 186 -17.38 -9.38 4.84
C ASN A 186 -16.77 -8.00 5.15
N ALA A 187 -15.60 -7.70 4.60
CA ALA A 187 -14.97 -6.41 4.76
C ALA A 187 -15.68 -5.35 3.94
N VAL A 188 -16.32 -4.43 4.66
CA VAL A 188 -16.90 -3.25 4.03
C VAL A 188 -15.75 -2.30 3.72
N PRO A 189 -15.48 -1.95 2.45
CA PRO A 189 -14.52 -0.89 2.15
C PRO A 189 -14.96 0.39 2.87
N ALA A 190 -13.99 1.15 3.38
CA ALA A 190 -14.23 2.43 4.04
C ALA A 190 -14.69 3.49 3.02
N GLY A 191 -15.88 3.31 2.45
CA GLY A 191 -16.45 4.11 1.38
C GLY A 191 -17.70 3.40 0.86
N GLY A 192 -18.87 3.97 1.15
CA GLY A 192 -20.17 3.35 0.86
C GLY A 192 -20.48 3.23 -0.63
N GLU A 193 -21.37 2.28 -0.91
CA GLU A 193 -22.35 2.28 -2.01
C GLU A 193 -21.84 1.91 -3.41
N GLY A 194 -21.32 0.68 -3.55
CA GLY A 194 -21.05 0.07 -4.86
C GLY A 194 -22.20 -0.77 -5.45
N TRP A 195 -23.19 -1.19 -4.66
CA TRP A 195 -24.21 -2.17 -5.10
C TRP A 195 -25.62 -1.60 -5.28
N GLU A 196 -25.97 -0.46 -4.69
CA GLU A 196 -27.30 0.16 -4.89
C GLU A 196 -27.46 0.83 -6.27
N ALA A 197 -26.36 1.28 -6.89
CA ALA A 197 -26.36 1.83 -8.24
C ALA A 197 -26.59 0.78 -9.36
N ALA A 198 -26.25 -0.49 -9.09
CA ALA A 198 -26.45 -1.57 -10.06
C ALA A 198 -27.92 -2.01 -10.12
N ILE A 199 -28.64 -1.98 -8.99
CA ILE A 199 -30.05 -2.43 -8.91
C ILE A 199 -31.00 -1.36 -9.46
N THR A 200 -30.73 -0.08 -9.22
CA THR A 200 -31.55 1.03 -9.75
C THR A 200 -31.49 1.16 -11.28
N THR A 201 -30.34 0.85 -11.89
CA THR A 201 -30.21 0.86 -13.36
C THR A 201 -30.95 -0.32 -14.02
N ALA A 202 -30.99 -1.49 -13.37
CA ALA A 202 -31.73 -2.66 -13.87
C ALA A 202 -33.26 -2.52 -13.75
N LEU A 203 -33.76 -1.91 -12.66
CA LEU A 203 -35.20 -1.65 -12.49
C LEU A 203 -35.71 -0.49 -13.34
N GLY A 204 -34.88 0.53 -13.61
CA GLY A 204 -35.24 1.65 -14.48
C GLY A 204 -35.40 1.27 -15.96
N LEU A 205 -34.71 0.22 -16.41
CA LEU A 205 -34.83 -0.30 -17.78
C LEU A 205 -36.04 -1.24 -17.98
N LEU A 206 -36.49 -1.92 -16.93
CA LEU A 206 -37.69 -2.77 -16.97
C LEU A 206 -39.01 -1.97 -16.89
N LEU A 207 -39.01 -0.81 -16.23
CA LEU A 207 -40.19 0.08 -16.13
C LEU A 207 -40.37 1.04 -17.31
N ARG A 208 -39.44 1.07 -18.27
CA ARG A 208 -39.57 1.82 -19.54
C ARG A 208 -39.96 0.95 -20.73
N ALA A 209 -40.18 -0.35 -20.51
CA ALA A 209 -40.55 -1.33 -21.53
C ALA A 209 -41.98 -1.91 -21.31
N LEU A 210 -42.77 -1.30 -20.43
CA LEU A 210 -44.21 -1.49 -20.23
C LEU A 210 -44.92 -0.15 -20.45
#